data_AF-V8RE64-F1
#
_entry.id   AF-V8RE64-F1
#
_cell.length_a   1.000
_cell.length_b   1.000
_cell.length_c   1.000
_cell.angle_alpha   90.00
_cell.angle_beta   90.00
_cell.angle_gamma   90.00
#
_symmetry.space_group_name_H-M   'P 1'
#
loop_
_entity.id
_entity.type
_entity.pdbx_description
1 polymer ?
#
loop_
_entity_poly.entity_id
_entity_poly.type
_entity_poly.pdbx_seq_one_letter_code
_entity_poly.pdbx_strand_id
1 'polypeptide(L)'
;MTWYKSGTVSVAQNSSAVIGTGTAFIANSRVGDAFRGPDGNWYEVVNIASNTALAISPNYQGPNAAGGVYALAPMEGYVKATADALREASRQVGDALDGLEESVQQAADSAAAALSSKNEAATSETNASASAGSALSSKNAASASETNAAASAAAALGSRNAAATSETNAGESAAAALASKNAAAQSETNAAASAGTAATLGVDRGYIDGLRMTYVSANSISFSSGSAYIPSTAKNLLSPPTITLSGLVLAASTMYHAYVYDNAGTPAVELVTTAPVIYSGKARHKTGDTSRRYIGSALSRTANTLMKFTHVDGRVWYWENLFSAPFLLVSGAVNVAQTVSCLPVVPVTATHLSCLFANGATDSNARLGNPDLQAPVSSSSHSYFVLAGGAYSCDLALSSTQSFQWRHDGAANALFNVYANGYLFER
;
A
#
# COMPACT_ATOMS: atom_id res chain seq x y z
N MET A 1 3.47 -78.22 -134.73
CA MET A 1 2.26 -77.36 -134.74
C MET A 1 1.96 -77.02 -136.19
N THR A 2 0.84 -77.49 -136.74
CA THR A 2 0.57 -77.45 -138.18
C THR A 2 0.11 -76.06 -138.58
N TRP A 3 0.83 -75.38 -139.47
CA TRP A 3 0.44 -74.03 -139.91
C TRP A 3 -0.94 -74.05 -140.57
N TYR A 4 -1.76 -73.06 -140.22
CA TYR A 4 -3.11 -72.97 -140.73
C TYR A 4 -3.10 -72.45 -142.18
N LYS A 5 -3.63 -73.24 -143.12
CA LYS A 5 -3.51 -73.03 -144.57
C LYS A 5 -4.79 -73.39 -145.36
N SER A 6 -5.93 -73.45 -144.66
CA SER A 6 -7.20 -73.88 -145.27
C SER A 6 -7.87 -72.72 -146.01
N GLY A 7 -8.46 -72.98 -147.18
CA GLY A 7 -9.04 -71.96 -148.05
C GLY A 7 -7.99 -71.26 -148.92
N THR A 8 -8.41 -70.19 -149.61
CA THR A 8 -7.52 -69.34 -150.43
C THR A 8 -7.68 -67.89 -150.04
N VAL A 9 -6.71 -67.05 -150.39
CA VAL A 9 -6.75 -65.62 -150.11
C VAL A 9 -6.70 -64.80 -151.38
N SER A 10 -7.46 -63.73 -151.39
CA SER A 10 -7.37 -62.65 -152.36
C SER A 10 -6.57 -61.52 -151.73
N VAL A 11 -5.47 -61.17 -152.35
CA VAL A 11 -4.52 -60.14 -151.89
C VAL A 11 -4.21 -59.22 -153.06
N ALA A 12 -4.23 -57.91 -152.77
CA ALA A 12 -3.88 -56.88 -153.74
C ALA A 12 -2.51 -56.30 -153.36
N GLN A 13 -1.66 -56.09 -154.36
CA GLN A 13 -0.37 -55.44 -154.20
C GLN A 13 -0.54 -54.08 -153.51
N ASN A 14 0.36 -53.81 -152.56
CA ASN A 14 0.38 -52.63 -151.69
C ASN A 14 -0.85 -52.49 -150.78
N SER A 15 -1.65 -53.53 -150.59
CA SER A 15 -2.74 -53.57 -149.61
C SER A 15 -2.37 -54.43 -148.40
N SER A 16 -2.75 -53.99 -147.20
CA SER A 16 -2.68 -54.84 -146.00
C SER A 16 -3.83 -55.85 -145.93
N ALA A 17 -4.87 -55.69 -146.75
CA ALA A 17 -6.05 -56.52 -146.69
C ALA A 17 -5.80 -57.89 -147.34
N VAL A 18 -5.99 -58.93 -146.54
CA VAL A 18 -6.03 -60.33 -146.97
C VAL A 18 -7.47 -60.80 -146.84
N ILE A 19 -8.12 -61.02 -147.98
CA ILE A 19 -9.53 -61.45 -148.02
C ILE A 19 -9.57 -62.94 -148.33
N GLY A 20 -9.84 -63.75 -147.32
CA GLY A 20 -9.94 -65.20 -147.41
C GLY A 20 -11.29 -65.69 -147.94
N THR A 21 -11.25 -66.72 -148.77
CA THR A 21 -12.41 -67.54 -149.15
C THR A 21 -12.21 -68.95 -148.60
N GLY A 22 -13.17 -69.43 -147.80
CA GLY A 22 -13.05 -70.72 -147.11
C GLY A 22 -12.03 -70.73 -145.97
N THR A 23 -11.67 -69.56 -145.43
CA THR A 23 -10.74 -69.39 -144.29
C THR A 23 -11.49 -69.20 -142.97
N ALA A 24 -10.78 -69.42 -141.85
CA ALA A 24 -11.26 -69.24 -140.48
C ALA A 24 -10.16 -68.61 -139.60
N PHE A 25 -9.79 -67.36 -139.91
CA PHE A 25 -8.64 -66.68 -139.30
C PHE A 25 -8.73 -66.49 -137.77
N ILE A 26 -9.88 -66.10 -137.22
CA ILE A 26 -10.01 -65.78 -135.77
C ILE A 26 -9.66 -66.99 -134.89
N ALA A 27 -10.12 -68.18 -135.28
CA ALA A 27 -9.92 -69.38 -134.48
C ALA A 27 -8.48 -69.93 -134.58
N ASN A 28 -7.74 -69.56 -135.63
CA ASN A 28 -6.48 -70.22 -135.99
C ASN A 28 -5.28 -69.27 -136.04
N SER A 29 -5.47 -68.01 -135.64
CA SER A 29 -4.38 -67.05 -135.49
C SER A 29 -4.74 -66.00 -134.43
N ARG A 30 -3.71 -65.32 -133.94
CA ARG A 30 -3.81 -64.14 -133.09
C ARG A 30 -3.03 -63.00 -133.73
N VAL A 31 -3.32 -61.77 -133.30
CA VAL A 31 -2.45 -60.63 -133.61
C VAL A 31 -1.05 -60.93 -133.05
N GLY A 32 -0.02 -60.70 -133.86
CA GLY A 32 1.37 -61.08 -133.56
C GLY A 32 1.81 -62.43 -134.14
N ASP A 33 0.88 -63.24 -134.66
CA ASP A 33 1.22 -64.45 -135.40
C ASP A 33 1.80 -64.12 -136.79
N ALA A 34 2.60 -65.04 -137.33
CA ALA A 34 3.18 -64.87 -138.65
C ALA A 34 2.23 -65.37 -139.76
N PHE A 35 1.88 -64.49 -140.70
CA PHE A 35 1.17 -64.81 -141.95
C PHE A 35 2.15 -64.94 -143.11
N ARG A 36 2.02 -65.99 -143.91
CA ARG A 36 2.78 -66.17 -145.15
C ARG A 36 1.88 -66.00 -146.36
N GLY A 37 2.18 -65.01 -147.20
CA GLY A 37 1.37 -64.66 -148.36
C GLY A 37 1.59 -65.57 -149.58
N PRO A 38 0.73 -65.48 -150.62
CA PRO A 38 0.90 -66.22 -151.88
C PRO A 38 2.18 -65.94 -152.65
N ASP A 39 2.81 -64.79 -152.38
CA ASP A 39 4.15 -64.43 -152.84
C ASP A 39 5.28 -65.17 -152.11
N GLY A 40 4.95 -65.89 -151.02
CA GLY A 40 5.88 -66.64 -150.19
C GLY A 40 6.55 -65.82 -149.08
N ASN A 41 6.25 -64.52 -148.96
CA ASN A 41 6.82 -63.64 -147.95
C ASN A 41 6.09 -63.74 -146.61
N TRP A 42 6.81 -63.41 -145.53
CA TRP A 42 6.29 -63.39 -144.17
C TRP A 42 5.87 -62.00 -143.76
N TYR A 43 4.73 -61.95 -143.11
CA TYR A 43 4.10 -60.77 -142.61
C TYR A 43 3.59 -61.02 -141.20
N GLU A 44 3.51 -59.99 -140.41
CA GLU A 44 2.85 -60.04 -139.11
C GLU A 44 1.35 -59.87 -139.30
N VAL A 45 0.55 -60.74 -138.69
CA VAL A 45 -0.88 -60.50 -138.54
C VAL A 45 -1.05 -59.38 -137.53
N VAL A 46 -1.43 -58.19 -138.01
CA VAL A 46 -1.61 -57.02 -137.15
C VAL A 46 -3.05 -56.81 -136.73
N ASN A 47 -4.00 -57.40 -137.48
CA ASN A 47 -5.40 -57.40 -137.10
C ASN A 47 -6.11 -58.59 -137.74
N ILE A 48 -7.09 -59.16 -137.06
CA ILE A 48 -7.96 -60.21 -137.61
C ILE A 48 -9.39 -59.66 -137.54
N ALA A 49 -9.86 -59.13 -138.65
CA ALA A 49 -11.16 -58.45 -138.71
C ALA A 49 -12.33 -59.46 -138.74
N SER A 50 -12.14 -60.62 -139.37
CA SER A 50 -13.13 -61.70 -139.41
C SER A 50 -12.47 -63.04 -139.77
N ASN A 51 -13.25 -64.12 -139.80
CA ASN A 51 -12.77 -65.41 -140.31
C ASN A 51 -12.27 -65.36 -141.76
N THR A 52 -12.71 -64.37 -142.54
CA THR A 52 -12.41 -64.20 -143.97
C THR A 52 -11.67 -62.89 -144.27
N ALA A 53 -11.28 -62.12 -143.28
CA ALA A 53 -10.51 -60.90 -143.47
C ALA A 53 -9.50 -60.71 -142.34
N LEU A 54 -8.22 -60.63 -142.69
CA LEU A 54 -7.17 -60.20 -141.77
C LEU A 54 -6.35 -59.07 -142.42
N ALA A 55 -5.64 -58.33 -141.60
CA ALA A 55 -4.68 -57.33 -142.03
C ALA A 55 -3.26 -57.77 -141.66
N ILE A 56 -2.35 -57.56 -142.60
CA ILE A 56 -0.93 -57.87 -142.43
C ILE A 56 -0.06 -56.62 -142.45
N SER A 57 1.09 -56.71 -141.79
CA SER A 57 2.15 -55.73 -141.86
C SER A 57 3.49 -56.40 -142.16
N PRO A 58 4.31 -55.87 -143.09
CA PRO A 58 4.00 -54.75 -144.00
C PRO A 58 2.85 -55.07 -144.99
N ASN A 59 2.36 -54.07 -145.73
CA ASN A 59 1.35 -54.30 -146.78
C ASN A 59 1.85 -55.35 -147.79
N TYR A 60 0.94 -56.13 -148.36
CA TYR A 60 1.26 -57.22 -149.29
C TYR A 60 2.09 -56.73 -150.48
N GLN A 61 3.27 -57.31 -150.69
CA GLN A 61 4.26 -56.78 -151.62
C GLN A 61 4.24 -57.46 -153.00
N GLY A 62 3.68 -58.67 -153.09
CA GLY A 62 3.57 -59.42 -154.36
C GLY A 62 2.51 -58.90 -155.33
N PRO A 63 2.49 -59.38 -156.59
CA PRO A 63 1.44 -59.06 -157.57
C PRO A 63 0.05 -59.43 -157.07
N ASN A 64 -0.99 -58.75 -157.55
CA ASN A 64 -2.39 -59.07 -157.25
C ASN A 64 -2.66 -60.56 -157.49
N ALA A 65 -3.19 -61.25 -156.48
CA ALA A 65 -3.54 -62.67 -156.57
C ALA A 65 -4.96 -62.87 -156.06
N ALA A 66 -5.85 -63.34 -156.93
CA ALA A 66 -7.19 -63.79 -156.55
C ALA A 66 -7.17 -65.32 -156.39
N GLY A 67 -7.30 -65.82 -155.15
CA GLY A 67 -7.29 -67.25 -154.85
C GLY A 67 -5.90 -67.85 -154.55
N GLY A 68 -4.96 -67.06 -154.01
CA GLY A 68 -3.62 -67.52 -153.65
C GLY A 68 -3.56 -68.39 -152.39
N VAL A 69 -2.48 -69.18 -152.26
CA VAL A 69 -2.21 -70.05 -151.11
C VAL A 69 -1.53 -69.26 -149.98
N TYR A 70 -1.82 -69.56 -148.71
CA TYR A 70 -1.22 -68.87 -147.55
C TYR A 70 -0.95 -69.83 -146.39
N ALA A 71 -0.26 -69.37 -145.35
CA ALA A 71 -0.11 -70.09 -144.08
C ALA A 71 -0.05 -69.14 -142.86
N LEU A 72 -0.51 -69.58 -141.69
CA LEU A 72 -0.44 -68.86 -140.41
C LEU A 72 0.32 -69.68 -139.34
N ALA A 73 1.22 -69.05 -138.59
CA ALA A 73 2.08 -69.69 -137.58
C ALA A 73 2.11 -68.90 -136.23
N PRO A 74 1.81 -69.55 -135.09
CA PRO A 74 1.90 -68.91 -133.76
C PRO A 74 3.33 -68.62 -133.30
N MET A 75 3.55 -67.47 -132.64
CA MET A 75 4.83 -67.10 -132.01
C MET A 75 4.66 -66.89 -130.49
N GLU A 76 5.27 -67.74 -129.65
CA GLU A 76 5.19 -67.65 -128.17
C GLU A 76 6.59 -67.49 -127.54
N GLY A 77 6.75 -66.59 -126.55
CA GLY A 77 8.04 -66.27 -125.89
C GLY A 77 8.02 -66.31 -124.34
N TYR A 78 9.20 -66.41 -123.70
CA TYR A 78 9.42 -66.57 -122.23
C TYR A 78 8.78 -65.47 -121.35
N VAL A 79 8.03 -65.84 -120.31
CA VAL A 79 7.31 -64.90 -119.41
C VAL A 79 8.16 -64.46 -118.21
N LYS A 80 9.22 -63.69 -118.46
CA LYS A 80 10.08 -63.05 -117.44
C LYS A 80 9.30 -62.32 -116.33
N ALA A 81 8.15 -61.77 -116.68
CA ALA A 81 7.31 -60.96 -115.81
C ALA A 81 6.89 -61.68 -114.50
N THR A 82 6.59 -62.98 -114.54
CA THR A 82 6.05 -63.69 -113.38
C THR A 82 7.13 -63.98 -112.33
N ALA A 83 8.35 -64.32 -112.75
CA ALA A 83 9.45 -64.58 -111.82
C ALA A 83 9.92 -63.30 -111.11
N ASP A 84 9.97 -62.17 -111.83
CA ASP A 84 10.26 -60.86 -111.24
C ASP A 84 9.18 -60.46 -110.22
N ALA A 85 7.90 -60.71 -110.54
CA ALA A 85 6.77 -60.43 -109.64
C ALA A 85 6.82 -61.24 -108.33
N LEU A 86 7.22 -62.51 -108.37
CA LEU A 86 7.32 -63.33 -107.15
C LEU A 86 8.47 -62.89 -106.24
N ARG A 87 9.64 -62.55 -106.82
CA ARG A 87 10.78 -62.03 -106.05
C ARG A 87 10.44 -60.70 -105.38
N GLU A 88 9.71 -59.84 -106.08
CA GLU A 88 9.21 -58.59 -105.54
C GLU A 88 8.22 -58.82 -104.39
N ALA A 89 7.27 -59.76 -104.55
CA ALA A 89 6.35 -60.12 -103.48
C ALA A 89 7.08 -60.63 -102.22
N SER A 90 8.11 -61.46 -102.36
CA SER A 90 8.89 -61.94 -101.21
C SER A 90 9.65 -60.82 -100.49
N ARG A 91 10.14 -59.81 -101.22
CA ARG A 91 10.77 -58.62 -100.61
C ARG A 91 9.74 -57.79 -99.85
N GLN A 92 8.60 -57.51 -100.48
CA GLN A 92 7.51 -56.75 -99.86
C GLN A 92 7.00 -57.43 -98.59
N VAL A 93 6.93 -58.76 -98.55
CA VAL A 93 6.57 -59.51 -97.34
C VAL A 93 7.65 -59.40 -96.25
N GLY A 94 8.93 -59.46 -96.60
CA GLY A 94 10.02 -59.26 -95.65
C GLY A 94 10.00 -57.85 -95.04
N ASP A 95 9.91 -56.83 -95.90
CA ASP A 95 9.82 -55.42 -95.47
C ASP A 95 8.56 -55.18 -94.60
N ALA A 96 7.43 -55.82 -94.93
CA ALA A 96 6.21 -55.72 -94.14
C ALA A 96 6.33 -56.43 -92.78
N LEU A 97 7.04 -57.56 -92.71
CA LEU A 97 7.28 -58.28 -91.45
C LEU A 97 8.21 -57.47 -90.54
N ASP A 98 9.30 -56.93 -91.08
CA ASP A 98 10.23 -56.04 -90.35
C ASP A 98 9.49 -54.80 -89.81
N GLY A 99 8.63 -54.19 -90.63
CA GLY A 99 7.80 -53.06 -90.21
C GLY A 99 6.77 -53.42 -89.12
N LEU A 100 6.24 -54.65 -89.14
CA LEU A 100 5.35 -55.15 -88.09
C LEU A 100 6.11 -55.38 -86.77
N GLU A 101 7.30 -55.97 -86.83
CA GLU A 101 8.17 -56.16 -85.66
C GLU A 101 8.51 -54.82 -85.01
N GLU A 102 8.86 -53.81 -85.81
CA GLU A 102 9.10 -52.45 -85.33
C GLU A 102 7.85 -51.84 -84.67
N SER A 103 6.68 -52.00 -85.30
CA SER A 103 5.40 -51.50 -84.75
C SER A 103 5.03 -52.16 -83.41
N VAL A 104 5.27 -53.47 -83.28
CA VAL A 104 5.03 -54.21 -82.03
C VAL A 104 5.97 -53.72 -80.93
N GLN A 105 7.25 -53.48 -81.26
CA GLN A 105 8.21 -52.95 -80.30
C GLN A 105 7.81 -51.54 -79.84
N GLN A 106 7.42 -50.65 -80.76
CA GLN A 106 6.95 -49.30 -80.42
C GLN A 106 5.69 -49.33 -79.52
N ALA A 107 4.78 -50.28 -79.76
CA ALA A 107 3.59 -50.47 -78.91
C ALA A 107 3.96 -50.97 -77.51
N ALA A 108 4.92 -51.90 -77.39
CA ALA A 108 5.42 -52.39 -76.11
C ALA A 108 6.10 -51.27 -75.31
N ASP A 109 6.94 -50.45 -75.96
CA ASP A 109 7.60 -49.30 -75.34
C ASP A 109 6.58 -48.25 -74.88
N SER A 110 5.56 -47.99 -75.70
CA SER A 110 4.46 -47.07 -75.35
C SER A 110 3.66 -47.59 -74.14
N ALA A 111 3.39 -48.89 -74.07
CA ALA A 111 2.71 -49.50 -72.93
C ALA A 111 3.56 -49.43 -71.65
N ALA A 112 4.87 -49.65 -71.76
CA ALA A 112 5.80 -49.52 -70.64
C ALA A 112 5.87 -48.06 -70.14
N ALA A 113 5.95 -47.09 -71.05
CA ALA A 113 5.91 -45.67 -70.72
C ALA A 113 4.59 -45.29 -70.02
N ALA A 114 3.45 -45.76 -70.52
CA ALA A 114 2.14 -45.53 -69.91
C ALA A 114 2.04 -46.13 -68.50
N LEU A 115 2.60 -47.33 -68.27
CA LEU A 115 2.67 -47.93 -66.95
C LEU A 115 3.55 -47.11 -66.00
N SER A 116 4.70 -46.61 -66.47
CA SER A 116 5.56 -45.71 -65.70
C SER A 116 4.81 -44.44 -65.29
N SER A 117 4.16 -43.77 -66.25
CA SER A 117 3.37 -42.56 -65.99
C SER A 117 2.22 -42.82 -65.00
N LYS A 118 1.55 -43.97 -65.07
CA LYS A 118 0.52 -44.36 -64.09
C LYS A 118 1.09 -44.48 -62.68
N ASN A 119 2.26 -45.11 -62.53
CA ASN A 119 2.92 -45.27 -61.23
C ASN A 119 3.40 -43.93 -60.66
N GLU A 120 3.91 -43.04 -61.52
CA GLU A 120 4.28 -41.67 -61.16
C GLU A 120 3.06 -40.87 -60.68
N ALA A 121 1.93 -40.97 -61.38
CA ALA A 121 0.68 -40.34 -60.99
C ALA A 121 0.18 -40.85 -59.61
N ALA A 122 0.20 -42.17 -59.38
CA ALA A 122 -0.16 -42.75 -58.08
C ALA A 122 0.78 -42.29 -56.95
N THR A 123 2.07 -42.14 -57.25
CA THR A 123 3.05 -41.55 -56.31
C THR A 123 2.72 -40.09 -56.03
N SER A 124 2.34 -39.32 -57.04
CA SER A 124 1.93 -37.92 -56.90
C SER A 124 0.66 -37.78 -56.04
N GLU A 125 -0.33 -38.66 -56.18
CA GLU A 125 -1.53 -38.70 -55.33
C GLU A 125 -1.17 -38.96 -53.86
N THR A 126 -0.23 -39.88 -53.62
CA THR A 126 0.28 -40.18 -52.29
C THR A 126 1.00 -38.98 -51.68
N ASN A 127 1.87 -38.31 -52.45
CA ASN A 127 2.60 -37.12 -52.02
C ASN A 127 1.66 -35.93 -51.73
N ALA A 128 0.61 -35.75 -52.54
CA ALA A 128 -0.41 -34.73 -52.33
C ALA A 128 -1.19 -35.00 -51.02
N SER A 129 -1.55 -36.26 -50.76
CA SER A 129 -2.21 -36.68 -49.52
C SER A 129 -1.33 -36.44 -48.29
N ALA A 130 -0.04 -36.78 -48.36
CA ALA A 130 0.92 -36.51 -47.30
C ALA A 130 1.07 -35.00 -47.04
N SER A 131 1.18 -34.20 -48.10
CA SER A 131 1.27 -32.74 -48.01
C SER A 131 0.02 -32.12 -47.37
N ALA A 132 -1.17 -32.62 -47.70
CA ALA A 132 -2.42 -32.22 -47.06
C ALA A 132 -2.44 -32.55 -45.55
N GLY A 133 -1.91 -33.72 -45.16
CA GLY A 133 -1.75 -34.11 -43.76
C GLY A 133 -0.78 -33.21 -42.99
N SER A 134 0.36 -32.89 -43.60
CA SER A 134 1.32 -31.92 -43.04
C SER A 134 0.70 -30.53 -42.88
N ALA A 135 -0.04 -30.05 -43.89
CA ALA A 135 -0.72 -28.76 -43.82
C ALA A 135 -1.78 -28.71 -42.71
N LEU A 136 -2.56 -29.78 -42.53
CA LEU A 136 -3.52 -29.88 -41.43
C LEU A 136 -2.82 -29.85 -40.05
N SER A 137 -1.70 -30.56 -39.93
CA SER A 137 -0.89 -30.58 -38.70
C SER A 137 -0.34 -29.18 -38.38
N SER A 138 0.19 -28.48 -39.38
CA SER A 138 0.64 -27.08 -39.24
C SER A 138 -0.49 -26.13 -38.86
N LYS A 139 -1.69 -26.30 -39.45
CA LYS A 139 -2.87 -25.51 -39.08
C LYS A 139 -3.25 -25.73 -37.61
N ASN A 140 -3.30 -26.97 -37.15
CA ASN A 140 -3.61 -27.30 -35.76
C ASN A 140 -2.55 -26.75 -34.79
N ALA A 141 -1.27 -26.84 -35.16
CA ALA A 141 -0.19 -26.26 -34.36
C ALA A 141 -0.30 -24.72 -34.26
N ALA A 142 -0.68 -24.04 -35.34
CA ALA A 142 -0.92 -22.60 -35.33
C ALA A 142 -2.10 -22.23 -34.40
N SER A 143 -3.23 -22.93 -34.48
CA SER A 143 -4.37 -22.70 -33.57
C SER A 143 -4.02 -22.97 -32.10
N ALA A 144 -3.19 -23.97 -31.82
CA ALA A 144 -2.67 -24.20 -30.47
C ALA A 144 -1.77 -23.05 -30.01
N SER A 145 -0.93 -22.52 -30.90
CA SER A 145 -0.09 -21.34 -30.61
C SER A 145 -0.92 -20.09 -30.34
N GLU A 146 -2.01 -19.86 -31.07
CA GLU A 146 -2.95 -18.74 -30.81
C GLU A 146 -3.58 -18.87 -29.41
N THR A 147 -4.00 -20.09 -29.05
CA THR A 147 -4.56 -20.38 -27.71
C THR A 147 -3.53 -20.11 -26.62
N ASN A 148 -2.29 -20.57 -26.81
CA ASN A 148 -1.20 -20.36 -25.84
C ASN A 148 -0.86 -18.87 -25.70
N ALA A 149 -0.82 -18.11 -26.80
CA ALA A 149 -0.59 -16.66 -26.77
C ALA A 149 -1.70 -15.93 -25.99
N ALA A 150 -2.96 -16.30 -26.20
CA ALA A 150 -4.10 -15.75 -25.46
C ALA A 150 -3.99 -16.08 -23.95
N ALA A 151 -3.60 -17.30 -23.60
CA ALA A 151 -3.39 -17.70 -22.20
C ALA A 151 -2.23 -16.93 -21.55
N SER A 152 -1.12 -16.73 -22.26
CA SER A 152 0.00 -15.90 -21.78
C SER A 152 -0.40 -14.43 -21.58
N ALA A 153 -1.21 -13.87 -22.48
CA ALA A 153 -1.73 -12.51 -22.34
C ALA A 153 -2.64 -12.37 -21.10
N ALA A 154 -3.51 -13.35 -20.86
CA ALA A 154 -4.35 -13.39 -19.66
C ALA A 154 -3.52 -13.52 -18.37
N ALA A 155 -2.49 -14.37 -18.36
CA ALA A 155 -1.57 -14.52 -17.24
C ALA A 155 -0.82 -13.20 -16.96
N ALA A 156 -0.34 -12.52 -18.00
CA ALA A 156 0.33 -11.22 -17.87
C ALA A 156 -0.61 -10.13 -17.30
N LEU A 157 -1.88 -10.11 -17.70
CA LEU A 157 -2.89 -9.23 -17.11
C LEU A 157 -3.14 -9.56 -15.64
N GLY A 158 -3.21 -10.85 -15.28
CA GLY A 158 -3.29 -11.29 -13.90
C GLY A 158 -2.11 -10.81 -13.05
N SER A 159 -0.88 -10.94 -13.55
CA SER A 159 0.32 -10.43 -12.89
C SER A 159 0.33 -8.91 -12.74
N ARG A 160 -0.13 -8.16 -13.76
CA ARG A 160 -0.30 -6.69 -13.69
C ARG A 160 -1.26 -6.30 -12.58
N ASN A 161 -2.42 -6.95 -12.50
CA ASN A 161 -3.41 -6.66 -11.47
C ASN A 161 -2.90 -7.00 -10.07
N ALA A 162 -2.19 -8.12 -9.92
CA ALA A 162 -1.56 -8.48 -8.65
C ALA A 162 -0.52 -7.44 -8.20
N ALA A 163 0.30 -6.94 -9.14
CA ALA A 163 1.27 -5.88 -8.85
C ALA A 163 0.59 -4.56 -8.42
N ALA A 164 -0.48 -4.15 -9.11
CA ALA A 164 -1.26 -2.96 -8.73
C ALA A 164 -1.89 -3.09 -7.32
N THR A 165 -2.37 -4.28 -6.95
CA THR A 165 -2.83 -4.57 -5.59
C THR A 165 -1.67 -4.48 -4.59
N SER A 166 -0.49 -5.00 -4.92
CA SER A 166 0.70 -4.87 -4.06
C SER A 166 1.12 -3.42 -3.84
N GLU A 167 1.05 -2.56 -4.86
CA GLU A 167 1.30 -1.12 -4.73
C GLU A 167 0.31 -0.45 -3.76
N THR A 168 -0.98 -0.78 -3.89
CA THR A 168 -2.03 -0.30 -2.96
C THR A 168 -1.72 -0.73 -1.52
N ASN A 169 -1.44 -2.02 -1.30
CA ASN A 169 -1.13 -2.56 0.03
C ASN A 169 0.12 -1.92 0.65
N ALA A 170 1.13 -1.60 -0.17
CA ALA A 170 2.32 -0.88 0.28
C ALA A 170 1.98 0.54 0.74
N GLY A 171 1.10 1.24 0.00
CA GLY A 171 0.59 2.56 0.40
C GLY A 171 -0.18 2.54 1.72
N GLU A 172 -1.07 1.57 1.90
CA GLU A 172 -1.81 1.38 3.16
C GLU A 172 -0.87 1.07 4.34
N SER A 173 0.14 0.22 4.12
CA SER A 173 1.15 -0.10 5.14
C SER A 173 1.97 1.13 5.55
N ALA A 174 2.33 1.99 4.58
CA ALA A 174 3.02 3.25 4.86
C ALA A 174 2.13 4.22 5.67
N ALA A 175 0.84 4.30 5.35
CA ALA A 175 -0.11 5.12 6.11
C ALA A 175 -0.28 4.60 7.55
N ALA A 176 -0.38 3.29 7.75
CA ALA A 176 -0.44 2.67 9.06
C ALA A 176 0.83 2.93 9.89
N ALA A 177 2.01 2.87 9.27
CA ALA A 177 3.27 3.20 9.92
C ALA A 177 3.33 4.67 10.38
N LEU A 178 2.85 5.61 9.55
CA LEU A 178 2.77 7.03 9.91
C LEU A 178 1.78 7.26 11.08
N ALA A 179 0.62 6.60 11.05
CA ALA A 179 -0.36 6.69 12.15
C ALA A 179 0.23 6.17 13.48
N SER A 180 0.96 5.06 13.43
CA SER A 180 1.65 4.49 14.60
C SER A 180 2.71 5.45 15.16
N LYS A 181 3.51 6.08 14.30
CA LYS A 181 4.49 7.10 14.69
C LYS A 181 3.82 8.29 15.40
N ASN A 182 2.71 8.79 14.87
CA ASN A 182 2.00 9.92 15.46
C ASN A 182 1.37 9.54 16.81
N ALA A 183 0.84 8.33 16.95
CA ALA A 183 0.32 7.82 18.22
C ALA A 183 1.42 7.71 19.29
N ALA A 184 2.63 7.28 18.92
CA ALA A 184 3.78 7.24 19.83
C ALA A 184 4.16 8.65 20.32
N ALA A 185 4.25 9.63 19.42
CA ALA A 185 4.55 11.02 19.79
C ALA A 185 3.48 11.65 20.72
N GLN A 186 2.21 11.31 20.48
CA GLN A 186 1.13 11.73 21.38
C GLN A 186 1.25 11.07 22.76
N SER A 187 1.64 9.80 22.81
CA SER A 187 1.87 9.08 24.07
C SER A 187 2.99 9.73 24.90
N GLU A 188 4.10 10.13 24.26
CA GLU A 188 5.17 10.87 24.93
C GLU A 188 4.69 12.21 25.50
N THR A 189 3.88 12.95 24.73
CA THR A 189 3.28 14.22 25.18
C THR A 189 2.36 13.99 26.39
N ASN A 190 1.53 12.95 26.34
CA ASN A 190 0.61 12.60 27.43
C ASN A 190 1.39 12.20 28.68
N ALA A 191 2.45 11.40 28.55
CA ALA A 191 3.30 10.99 29.66
C ALA A 191 3.96 12.20 30.35
N ALA A 192 4.48 13.15 29.57
CA ALA A 192 5.05 14.39 30.09
C ALA A 192 4.01 15.24 30.83
N ALA A 193 2.80 15.37 30.27
CA ALA A 193 1.70 16.10 30.90
C ALA A 193 1.26 15.44 32.22
N SER A 194 1.14 14.11 32.24
CA SER A 194 0.82 13.36 33.47
C SER A 194 1.90 13.51 34.54
N ALA A 195 3.18 13.50 34.15
CA ALA A 195 4.29 13.72 35.09
C ALA A 195 4.26 15.13 35.70
N GLY A 196 4.02 16.17 34.90
CA GLY A 196 3.89 17.55 35.39
C GLY A 196 2.66 17.74 36.30
N THR A 197 1.56 17.09 35.95
CA THR A 197 0.32 17.12 36.74
C THR A 197 0.50 16.41 38.08
N ALA A 198 1.14 15.23 38.11
CA ALA A 198 1.43 14.49 39.34
C ALA A 198 2.35 15.26 40.29
N ALA A 199 3.33 16.01 39.76
CA ALA A 199 4.20 16.86 40.56
C ALA A 199 3.46 18.01 41.26
N THR A 200 2.29 18.41 40.74
CA THR A 200 1.54 19.59 41.20
C THR A 200 0.33 19.22 42.06
N LEU A 201 -0.38 18.13 41.73
CA LEU A 201 -1.64 17.75 42.40
C LEU A 201 -1.46 17.11 43.79
N GLY A 202 -0.25 16.67 44.16
CA GLY A 202 -0.01 15.94 45.42
C GLY A 202 0.33 16.80 46.63
N VAL A 203 0.51 18.12 46.49
CA VAL A 203 1.08 18.96 47.54
C VAL A 203 0.15 20.13 47.85
N ASP A 204 -0.66 20.01 48.92
CA ASP A 204 -1.45 21.13 49.41
C ASP A 204 -0.50 22.30 49.75
N ARG A 205 -0.69 23.44 49.09
CA ARG A 205 0.12 24.65 49.30
C ARG A 205 0.07 25.12 50.75
N GLY A 206 -1.01 24.80 51.47
CA GLY A 206 -1.15 25.12 52.89
C GLY A 206 -0.44 24.14 53.83
N TYR A 207 0.02 22.99 53.34
CA TYR A 207 0.42 21.86 54.16
C TYR A 207 1.51 22.21 55.19
N ILE A 208 1.23 21.84 56.44
CA ILE A 208 2.17 21.83 57.54
C ILE A 208 1.74 20.75 58.53
N ASP A 209 2.70 19.94 58.97
CA ASP A 209 2.51 18.95 60.03
C ASP A 209 3.75 18.98 60.96
N GLY A 210 3.55 18.82 62.27
CA GLY A 210 4.63 18.92 63.26
C GLY A 210 5.21 20.34 63.41
N LEU A 211 6.53 20.48 63.49
CA LEU A 211 7.24 21.76 63.68
C LEU A 211 6.74 22.58 64.89
N ARG A 212 6.38 21.89 65.97
CA ARG A 212 5.86 22.50 67.20
C ARG A 212 6.99 23.18 67.98
N MET A 213 6.76 24.44 68.33
CA MET A 213 7.69 25.23 69.16
C MET A 213 7.73 24.72 70.60
N THR A 214 8.93 24.62 71.17
CA THR A 214 9.15 24.27 72.57
C THR A 214 10.15 25.24 73.18
N TYR A 215 9.79 25.85 74.31
CA TYR A 215 10.74 26.63 75.11
C TYR A 215 11.81 25.69 75.69
N VAL A 216 13.08 26.00 75.49
CA VAL A 216 14.21 25.20 76.00
C VAL A 216 14.91 25.93 77.14
N SER A 217 15.31 27.18 76.92
CA SER A 217 15.95 28.03 77.92
C SER A 217 15.71 29.51 77.59
N ALA A 218 16.25 30.43 78.41
CA ALA A 218 16.08 31.86 78.22
C ALA A 218 16.47 32.33 76.81
N ASN A 219 17.50 31.74 76.19
CA ASN A 219 17.96 32.11 74.85
C ASN A 219 17.94 30.92 73.88
N SER A 220 17.03 29.97 74.10
CA SER A 220 16.90 28.78 73.25
C SER A 220 15.45 28.32 73.08
N ILE A 221 15.12 27.98 71.84
CA ILE A 221 13.83 27.45 71.40
C ILE A 221 14.08 26.28 70.44
N SER A 222 13.25 25.25 70.49
CA SER A 222 13.31 24.14 69.54
C SER A 222 11.99 23.95 68.79
N PHE A 223 12.07 23.26 67.67
CA PHE A 223 10.96 22.96 66.77
C PHE A 223 10.97 21.46 66.52
N SER A 224 9.88 20.76 66.87
CA SER A 224 9.78 19.30 66.70
C SER A 224 9.96 18.88 65.24
N SER A 225 10.18 17.59 65.01
CA SER A 225 10.10 17.04 63.65
C SER A 225 8.75 17.35 62.98
N GLY A 226 8.75 17.35 61.66
CA GLY A 226 7.57 17.68 60.87
C GLY A 226 7.90 17.96 59.41
N SER A 227 6.97 18.59 58.70
CA SER A 227 7.11 18.96 57.30
C SER A 227 6.25 20.18 56.99
N ALA A 228 6.68 21.00 56.03
CA ALA A 228 5.88 22.14 55.58
C ALA A 228 6.13 22.46 54.11
N TYR A 229 5.09 22.92 53.42
CA TYR A 229 5.22 23.43 52.06
C TYR A 229 6.04 24.72 52.02
N ILE A 230 7.06 24.77 51.16
CA ILE A 230 7.86 25.97 50.90
C ILE A 230 7.39 26.59 49.57
N PRO A 231 6.83 27.82 49.57
CA PRO A 231 6.26 28.43 48.37
C PRO A 231 7.22 28.57 47.20
N SER A 232 8.50 28.90 47.46
CA SER A 232 9.48 29.10 46.39
C SER A 232 9.92 27.80 45.70
N THR A 233 9.91 26.66 46.40
CA THR A 233 10.32 25.37 45.84
C THR A 233 9.15 24.55 45.32
N ALA A 234 7.93 25.00 45.61
CA ALA A 234 6.67 24.30 45.33
C ALA A 234 6.63 22.86 45.87
N LYS A 235 7.34 22.58 46.97
CA LYS A 235 7.50 21.26 47.55
C LYS A 235 7.39 21.30 49.08
N ASN A 236 7.07 20.15 49.66
CA ASN A 236 7.16 19.95 51.10
C ASN A 236 8.63 19.74 51.50
N LEU A 237 9.10 20.57 52.42
CA LEU A 237 10.38 20.37 53.09
C LEU A 237 10.16 19.49 54.32
N LEU A 238 10.77 18.32 54.33
CA LEU A 238 10.77 17.42 55.49
C LEU A 238 11.84 17.87 56.50
N SER A 239 11.47 17.90 57.78
CA SER A 239 12.35 18.17 58.92
C SER A 239 12.39 16.96 59.87
N PRO A 240 13.23 15.94 59.58
CA PRO A 240 13.23 14.70 60.34
C PRO A 240 13.80 14.82 61.78
N PRO A 241 14.85 15.62 62.08
CA PRO A 241 15.23 15.89 63.45
C PRO A 241 14.57 17.16 63.99
N THR A 242 14.48 17.26 65.32
CA THR A 242 14.19 18.52 66.03
C THR A 242 15.25 19.56 65.68
N ILE A 243 14.82 20.77 65.28
CA ILE A 243 15.71 21.90 65.02
C ILE A 243 15.75 22.76 66.29
N THR A 244 16.94 23.02 66.84
CA THR A 244 17.12 23.86 68.03
C THR A 244 17.91 25.10 67.67
N LEU A 245 17.38 26.28 68.02
CA LEU A 245 18.10 27.53 67.99
C LEU A 245 18.60 27.82 69.40
N SER A 246 19.91 28.05 69.53
CA SER A 246 20.58 28.32 70.80
C SER A 246 21.36 29.61 70.72
N GLY A 247 21.61 30.26 71.86
CA GLY A 247 22.38 31.50 71.89
C GLY A 247 21.65 32.66 71.20
N LEU A 248 20.32 32.69 71.27
CA LEU A 248 19.52 33.74 70.66
C LEU A 248 19.89 35.12 71.23
N VAL A 249 20.10 36.08 70.34
CA VAL A 249 20.28 37.49 70.67
C VAL A 249 18.93 38.18 70.50
N LEU A 250 18.33 38.59 71.61
CA LEU A 250 16.95 39.08 71.63
C LEU A 250 16.89 40.48 72.24
N ALA A 251 16.19 41.40 71.58
CA ALA A 251 15.79 42.67 72.19
C ALA A 251 14.73 42.40 73.27
N ALA A 252 14.61 43.27 74.27
CA ALA A 252 13.56 43.16 75.28
C ALA A 252 12.16 43.39 74.67
N SER A 253 11.13 42.76 75.23
CA SER A 253 9.71 42.98 74.87
C SER A 253 9.43 43.00 73.37
N THR A 254 10.01 42.05 72.62
CA THR A 254 9.97 42.02 71.14
C THR A 254 9.36 40.71 70.65
N MET A 255 8.40 40.82 69.72
CA MET A 255 7.81 39.66 69.06
C MET A 255 8.72 39.19 67.92
N TYR A 256 9.09 37.92 67.95
CA TYR A 256 9.84 37.26 66.88
C TYR A 256 8.98 36.20 66.20
N HIS A 257 9.22 35.99 64.91
CA HIS A 257 8.53 35.06 64.04
C HIS A 257 9.51 34.00 63.55
N ALA A 258 9.12 32.74 63.69
CA ALA A 258 9.90 31.59 63.27
C ALA A 258 9.52 31.19 61.84
N TYR A 259 10.54 30.98 61.00
CA TYR A 259 10.37 30.52 59.63
C TYR A 259 11.26 29.32 59.33
N VAL A 260 10.67 28.23 58.83
CA VAL A 260 11.40 27.07 58.32
C VAL A 260 11.75 27.27 56.84
N TYR A 261 12.91 26.78 56.42
CA TYR A 261 13.39 26.91 55.05
C TYR A 261 14.38 25.83 54.66
N ASP A 262 14.54 25.67 53.34
CA ASP A 262 15.51 24.76 52.75
C ASP A 262 16.88 25.45 52.71
N ASN A 263 17.82 24.95 53.51
CA ASN A 263 19.20 25.38 53.52
C ASN A 263 20.08 24.37 52.78
N ALA A 264 20.05 24.46 51.44
CA ALA A 264 20.82 23.58 50.56
C ALA A 264 20.59 22.08 50.81
N GLY A 265 19.32 21.68 50.97
CA GLY A 265 18.89 20.30 51.22
C GLY A 265 18.75 19.94 52.69
N THR A 266 19.13 20.83 53.62
CA THR A 266 18.95 20.64 55.06
C THR A 266 17.91 21.62 55.60
N PRO A 267 16.87 21.16 56.31
CA PRO A 267 15.86 22.05 56.89
C PRO A 267 16.49 22.88 58.02
N ALA A 268 16.24 24.19 57.99
CA ALA A 268 16.69 25.13 59.00
C ALA A 268 15.55 26.06 59.42
N VAL A 269 15.67 26.66 60.61
CA VAL A 269 14.73 27.67 61.11
C VAL A 269 15.47 28.96 61.39
N GLU A 270 14.85 30.08 61.06
CA GLU A 270 15.27 31.42 61.51
C GLU A 270 14.22 32.01 62.44
N LEU A 271 14.66 32.86 63.38
CA LEU A 271 13.80 33.59 64.30
C LEU A 271 14.07 35.09 64.13
N VAL A 272 13.14 35.81 63.52
CA VAL A 272 13.34 37.21 63.07
C VAL A 272 12.12 38.08 63.34
N THR A 273 12.25 39.40 63.29
CA THR A 273 11.14 40.35 63.57
C THR A 273 10.28 40.67 62.34
N THR A 274 10.67 40.23 61.14
CA THR A 274 9.87 40.42 59.93
C THR A 274 8.55 39.66 60.04
N ALA A 275 7.45 40.38 59.93
CA ALA A 275 6.10 39.82 60.05
C ALA A 275 5.76 38.83 58.92
N PRO A 276 4.92 37.82 59.18
CA PRO A 276 4.47 36.88 58.18
C PRO A 276 3.26 37.41 57.39
N VAL A 277 3.14 37.02 56.11
CA VAL A 277 1.99 37.33 55.23
C VAL A 277 1.41 36.06 54.61
N ILE A 278 0.11 36.07 54.32
CA ILE A 278 -0.65 34.92 53.82
C ILE A 278 -0.30 34.62 52.36
N TYR A 279 -0.14 33.34 52.01
CA TYR A 279 0.04 32.90 50.62
C TYR A 279 -0.93 31.78 50.18
N SER A 280 -1.57 31.05 51.11
CA SER A 280 -2.53 29.99 50.80
C SER A 280 -3.39 29.64 52.01
N GLY A 281 -4.69 29.93 51.99
CA GLY A 281 -5.57 29.67 53.13
C GLY A 281 -5.04 30.31 54.42
N LYS A 282 -4.69 29.50 55.42
CA LYS A 282 -4.12 29.93 56.71
C LYS A 282 -2.58 30.00 56.70
N ALA A 283 -1.98 29.50 55.63
CA ALA A 283 -0.54 29.42 55.47
C ALA A 283 0.10 30.76 55.14
N ARG A 284 1.24 31.01 55.80
CA ARG A 284 1.98 32.26 55.74
C ARG A 284 3.46 32.03 55.46
N HIS A 285 4.09 33.01 54.83
CA HIS A 285 5.54 33.09 54.61
C HIS A 285 6.08 34.42 55.12
N LYS A 286 7.40 34.59 55.15
CA LYS A 286 8.01 35.86 55.55
C LYS A 286 7.67 36.94 54.53
N THR A 287 7.32 38.14 54.99
CA THR A 287 7.06 39.27 54.08
C THR A 287 8.27 39.52 53.18
N GLY A 288 8.06 39.46 51.86
CA GLY A 288 9.11 39.68 50.86
C GLY A 288 10.02 38.47 50.57
N ASP A 289 9.82 37.32 51.21
CA ASP A 289 10.65 36.13 51.00
C ASP A 289 9.81 34.83 51.01
N THR A 290 9.58 34.29 49.82
CA THR A 290 8.76 33.10 49.61
C THR A 290 9.47 31.79 49.94
N SER A 291 10.76 31.84 50.27
CA SER A 291 11.56 30.68 50.69
C SER A 291 11.42 30.35 52.18
N ARG A 292 10.72 31.20 52.94
CA ARG A 292 10.61 31.15 54.41
C ARG A 292 9.17 30.88 54.83
N ARG A 293 8.87 29.64 55.25
CA ARG A 293 7.52 29.24 55.69
C ARG A 293 7.31 29.52 57.18
N TYR A 294 6.30 30.30 57.52
CA TYR A 294 5.97 30.66 58.91
C TYR A 294 5.49 29.44 59.70
N ILE A 295 6.01 29.27 60.90
CA ILE A 295 5.65 28.15 61.79
C ILE A 295 5.19 28.58 63.19
N GLY A 296 5.38 29.84 63.59
CA GLY A 296 4.93 30.34 64.89
C GLY A 296 5.69 31.58 65.33
N SER A 297 5.32 32.14 66.48
CA SER A 297 5.97 33.33 67.05
C SER A 297 6.39 33.11 68.51
N ALA A 298 7.40 33.83 68.96
CA ALA A 298 7.85 33.83 70.34
C ALA A 298 8.13 35.27 70.79
N LEU A 299 7.65 35.63 71.97
CA LEU A 299 7.89 36.92 72.59
C LEU A 299 9.14 36.86 73.45
N SER A 300 10.01 37.87 73.38
CA SER A 300 11.06 38.07 74.37
C SER A 300 10.55 38.94 75.54
N ARG A 301 11.02 38.65 76.75
CA ARG A 301 10.67 39.39 77.97
C ARG A 301 11.67 40.52 78.22
N THR A 302 12.89 40.16 78.58
CA THR A 302 14.03 41.06 78.71
C THR A 302 15.05 40.78 77.61
N ALA A 303 16.11 41.58 77.53
CA ALA A 303 17.19 41.29 76.60
C ALA A 303 17.70 39.86 76.80
N ASN A 304 17.85 39.11 75.69
CA ASN A 304 18.29 37.71 75.63
C ASN A 304 17.44 36.70 76.43
N THR A 305 16.20 37.05 76.77
CA THR A 305 15.29 36.16 77.50
C THR A 305 13.97 36.04 76.77
N LEU A 306 13.67 34.84 76.28
CA LEU A 306 12.35 34.44 75.79
C LEU A 306 11.35 34.41 76.95
N MET A 307 10.14 34.87 76.66
CA MET A 307 9.00 34.59 77.52
C MET A 307 8.82 33.08 77.56
N LYS A 308 8.77 32.50 78.75
CA LYS A 308 8.44 31.08 78.90
C LYS A 308 7.05 30.85 78.31
N PHE A 309 6.93 29.86 77.43
CA PHE A 309 5.64 29.47 76.87
C PHE A 309 5.43 27.95 76.76
N THR A 310 4.17 27.54 76.61
CA THR A 310 3.74 26.22 76.14
C THR A 310 2.96 26.41 74.84
N HIS A 311 3.33 25.68 73.78
CA HIS A 311 2.59 25.68 72.51
C HIS A 311 1.83 24.37 72.37
N VAL A 312 0.51 24.36 72.17
CA VAL A 312 -0.31 23.15 71.88
C VAL A 312 -1.42 23.56 70.91
N ASP A 313 -1.72 22.77 69.87
CA ASP A 313 -2.88 22.96 68.98
C ASP A 313 -3.10 24.40 68.48
N GLY A 314 -2.04 25.05 67.97
CA GLY A 314 -2.11 26.41 67.46
C GLY A 314 -2.25 27.49 68.54
N ARG A 315 -2.01 27.14 69.80
CA ARG A 315 -2.10 28.05 70.94
C ARG A 315 -0.79 28.15 71.68
N VAL A 316 -0.44 29.35 72.09
CA VAL A 316 0.71 29.65 72.94
C VAL A 316 0.22 30.21 74.27
N TRP A 317 0.58 29.58 75.38
CA TRP A 317 0.34 30.08 76.74
C TRP A 317 1.64 30.54 77.38
N TYR A 318 1.62 31.71 78.02
CA TYR A 318 2.71 32.20 78.84
C TYR A 318 2.58 31.67 80.28
N TRP A 319 3.70 31.35 80.91
CA TRP A 319 3.75 30.76 82.27
C TRP A 319 4.71 31.54 83.17
N GLU A 320 4.65 32.87 83.09
CA GLU A 320 5.36 33.78 84.00
C GLU A 320 4.40 34.75 84.70
N ASN A 321 4.92 35.71 85.47
CA ASN A 321 4.10 36.77 86.05
C ASN A 321 3.63 37.75 84.95
N LEU A 322 2.30 37.89 84.83
CA LEU A 322 1.58 38.66 83.81
C LEU A 322 0.80 39.85 84.41
N PHE A 323 0.92 40.11 85.71
CA PHE A 323 0.12 41.12 86.43
C PHE A 323 0.61 42.56 86.27
N SER A 324 1.45 42.82 85.27
CA SER A 324 1.98 44.14 84.96
C SER A 324 1.95 44.38 83.44
N ALA A 325 2.06 45.65 83.03
CA ALA A 325 2.32 45.96 81.63
C ALA A 325 3.57 45.19 81.12
N PRO A 326 3.59 44.73 79.86
CA PRO A 326 2.56 44.91 78.84
C PRO A 326 1.43 43.86 78.85
N PHE A 327 1.44 42.92 79.80
CA PHE A 327 0.45 41.83 79.86
C PHE A 327 -0.85 42.23 80.57
N LEU A 328 -0.80 43.22 81.47
CA LEU A 328 -1.98 43.95 81.93
C LEU A 328 -2.41 44.93 80.82
N LEU A 329 -3.38 44.50 79.99
CA LEU A 329 -3.86 45.24 78.82
C LEU A 329 -4.91 46.31 79.18
N VAL A 330 -5.69 46.03 80.20
CA VAL A 330 -6.73 46.94 80.72
C VAL A 330 -6.59 46.99 82.22
N SER A 331 -6.64 48.20 82.77
CA SER A 331 -6.81 48.41 84.20
C SER A 331 -7.66 49.65 84.43
N GLY A 332 -8.77 49.49 85.15
CA GLY A 332 -9.67 50.58 85.49
C GLY A 332 -11.08 50.38 84.94
N ALA A 333 -11.88 51.44 84.92
CA ALA A 333 -13.26 51.40 84.47
C ALA A 333 -13.58 52.65 83.62
N VAL A 334 -14.04 52.41 82.40
CA VAL A 334 -14.46 53.43 81.43
C VAL A 334 -15.84 53.07 80.91
N ASN A 335 -16.77 54.03 80.90
CA ASN A 335 -18.16 53.80 80.47
C ASN A 335 -18.40 54.05 78.97
N VAL A 336 -17.33 54.31 78.22
CA VAL A 336 -17.31 54.46 76.77
C VAL A 336 -16.42 53.37 76.19
N ALA A 337 -16.79 52.85 75.02
CA ALA A 337 -16.03 51.81 74.34
C ALA A 337 -14.61 52.28 74.01
N GLN A 338 -13.61 51.53 74.45
CA GLN A 338 -12.18 51.80 74.24
C GLN A 338 -11.54 50.63 73.49
N THR A 339 -10.76 50.95 72.46
CA THR A 339 -9.97 49.96 71.70
C THR A 339 -8.61 49.77 72.35
N VAL A 340 -8.22 48.52 72.56
CA VAL A 340 -6.99 48.12 73.23
C VAL A 340 -6.16 47.29 72.25
N SER A 341 -4.92 47.71 72.00
CA SER A 341 -3.99 46.94 71.18
C SER A 341 -3.37 45.81 71.98
N CYS A 342 -3.30 44.63 71.38
CA CYS A 342 -2.64 43.46 71.94
C CYS A 342 -1.25 43.20 71.32
N LEU A 343 -0.84 43.97 70.31
CA LEU A 343 0.43 43.80 69.59
C LEU A 343 1.68 43.66 70.48
N PRO A 344 1.78 44.32 71.66
CA PRO A 344 2.93 44.11 72.54
C PRO A 344 3.11 42.67 73.06
N VAL A 345 2.03 41.88 73.06
CA VAL A 345 1.99 40.55 73.70
C VAL A 345 1.46 39.42 72.81
N VAL A 346 0.91 39.73 71.63
CA VAL A 346 0.48 38.74 70.63
C VAL A 346 1.02 39.07 69.24
N PRO A 347 1.34 38.05 68.41
CA PRO A 347 1.81 38.29 67.05
C PRO A 347 0.68 38.75 66.13
N VAL A 348 1.04 39.33 64.98
CA VAL A 348 0.10 39.68 63.90
C VAL A 348 -0.68 38.49 63.33
N THR A 349 -0.24 37.26 63.62
CA THR A 349 -0.94 36.02 63.22
C THR A 349 -1.98 35.58 64.23
N ALA A 350 -2.09 36.24 65.38
CA ALA A 350 -3.03 35.86 66.41
C ALA A 350 -4.46 36.13 65.93
N THR A 351 -5.32 35.11 66.05
CA THR A 351 -6.76 35.22 65.79
C THR A 351 -7.51 35.54 67.07
N HIS A 352 -7.00 35.06 68.21
CA HIS A 352 -7.58 35.28 69.52
C HIS A 352 -6.48 35.59 70.54
N LEU A 353 -6.82 36.40 71.52
CA LEU A 353 -6.08 36.59 72.74
C LEU A 353 -6.56 35.57 73.77
N SER A 354 -5.67 34.71 74.26
CA SER A 354 -5.96 33.99 75.50
C SER A 354 -5.81 35.01 76.63
N CYS A 355 -6.84 35.15 77.45
CA CYS A 355 -6.83 36.14 78.51
C CYS A 355 -7.54 35.68 79.79
N LEU A 356 -7.14 36.31 80.88
CA LEU A 356 -7.82 36.27 82.18
C LEU A 356 -8.48 37.62 82.42
N PHE A 357 -9.76 37.59 82.78
CA PHE A 357 -10.50 38.74 83.25
C PHE A 357 -10.62 38.70 84.76
N ALA A 358 -10.59 39.87 85.37
CA ALA A 358 -11.03 40.07 86.74
C ALA A 358 -11.92 41.31 86.78
N ASN A 359 -13.17 41.17 87.21
CA ASN A 359 -14.07 42.26 87.50
C ASN A 359 -14.41 42.25 88.99
N GLY A 360 -13.80 43.14 89.76
CA GLY A 360 -14.11 43.31 91.19
C GLY A 360 -15.23 44.31 91.48
N ALA A 361 -15.93 44.84 90.47
CA ALA A 361 -17.14 45.62 90.71
C ALA A 361 -18.24 44.73 91.31
N THR A 362 -19.12 45.29 92.14
CA THR A 362 -20.18 44.53 92.83
C THR A 362 -21.55 44.62 92.17
N ASP A 363 -21.75 45.56 91.26
CA ASP A 363 -23.06 45.94 90.72
C ASP A 363 -23.07 46.14 89.20
N SER A 364 -21.93 45.98 88.53
CA SER A 364 -21.77 46.35 87.13
C SER A 364 -20.85 45.39 86.38
N ASN A 365 -21.20 45.13 85.12
CA ASN A 365 -20.50 44.19 84.26
C ASN A 365 -19.48 44.92 83.39
N ALA A 366 -18.46 44.20 82.93
CA ALA A 366 -17.63 44.63 81.82
C ALA A 366 -18.11 43.98 80.51
N ARG A 367 -18.03 44.73 79.41
CA ARG A 367 -18.42 44.30 78.07
C ARG A 367 -17.19 44.32 77.18
N LEU A 368 -17.02 43.26 76.38
CA LEU A 368 -15.92 43.15 75.44
C LEU A 368 -16.40 42.61 74.10
N GLY A 369 -15.65 42.91 73.06
CA GLY A 369 -15.92 42.41 71.73
C GLY A 369 -14.82 42.78 70.74
N ASN A 370 -14.99 42.30 69.52
CA ASN A 370 -14.16 42.71 68.40
C ASN A 370 -14.54 44.16 68.01
N PRO A 371 -13.57 45.05 67.74
CA PRO A 371 -13.84 46.39 67.20
C PRO A 371 -14.68 46.39 65.92
N ASP A 372 -14.65 45.29 65.17
CA ASP A 372 -15.39 45.11 63.91
C ASP A 372 -16.87 44.67 64.12
N LEU A 373 -17.39 44.74 65.35
CA LEU A 373 -18.81 44.55 65.63
C LEU A 373 -19.69 45.56 64.88
N GLN A 374 -20.94 45.19 64.59
CA GLN A 374 -21.91 46.06 63.88
C GLN A 374 -22.12 47.42 64.56
N ALA A 375 -21.91 47.50 65.87
CA ALA A 375 -21.89 48.72 66.64
C ALA A 375 -20.77 48.66 67.70
N PRO A 376 -20.25 49.81 68.18
CA PRO A 376 -19.28 49.83 69.26
C PRO A 376 -19.79 49.09 70.51
N VAL A 377 -18.85 48.51 71.26
CA VAL A 377 -19.18 47.73 72.45
C VAL A 377 -20.04 48.56 73.41
N SER A 378 -21.19 47.99 73.79
CA SER A 378 -22.20 48.58 74.65
C SER A 378 -22.86 47.52 75.53
N SER A 379 -23.74 47.95 76.44
CA SER A 379 -24.52 47.03 77.27
C SER A 379 -25.43 46.10 76.45
N SER A 380 -25.76 46.45 75.20
CA SER A 380 -26.59 45.66 74.28
C SER A 380 -25.86 45.17 73.01
N SER A 381 -24.61 45.59 72.79
CA SER A 381 -23.78 45.12 71.66
C SER A 381 -22.42 44.68 72.18
N HIS A 382 -22.27 43.38 72.42
CA HIS A 382 -21.03 42.78 72.91
C HIS A 382 -21.02 41.29 72.59
N SER A 383 -19.83 40.70 72.47
CA SER A 383 -19.66 39.26 72.28
C SER A 383 -19.34 38.55 73.59
N TYR A 384 -18.75 39.28 74.53
CA TYR A 384 -18.34 38.76 75.83
C TYR A 384 -18.75 39.74 76.92
N PHE A 385 -19.04 39.20 78.09
CA PHE A 385 -19.26 39.99 79.29
C PHE A 385 -18.64 39.31 80.50
N VAL A 386 -18.22 40.12 81.46
CA VAL A 386 -17.67 39.67 82.73
C VAL A 386 -18.57 40.21 83.82
N LEU A 387 -19.24 39.29 84.53
CA LEU A 387 -20.14 39.64 85.61
C LEU A 387 -19.42 40.40 86.72
N ALA A 388 -20.17 41.24 87.44
CA ALA A 388 -19.73 41.81 88.71
C ALA A 388 -19.20 40.70 89.65
N GLY A 389 -18.04 40.93 90.26
CA GLY A 389 -17.34 39.99 91.14
C GLY A 389 -16.70 38.78 90.42
N GLY A 390 -16.80 38.70 89.09
CA GLY A 390 -16.39 37.54 88.31
C GLY A 390 -14.91 37.56 87.89
N ALA A 391 -14.32 36.38 87.83
CA ALA A 391 -13.03 36.13 87.20
C ALA A 391 -13.13 34.94 86.26
N TYR A 392 -12.70 35.10 85.01
CA TYR A 392 -12.85 34.08 83.96
C TYR A 392 -11.61 34.04 83.07
N SER A 393 -11.29 32.88 82.53
CA SER A 393 -10.36 32.74 81.42
C SER A 393 -11.14 32.49 80.13
N CYS A 394 -10.84 33.20 79.05
CA CYS A 394 -11.42 32.91 77.74
C CYS A 394 -10.49 33.33 76.60
N ASP A 395 -10.89 32.95 75.39
CA ASP A 395 -10.28 33.42 74.16
C ASP A 395 -11.12 34.52 73.53
N LEU A 396 -10.55 35.72 73.54
CA LEU A 396 -11.16 36.91 72.99
C LEU A 396 -10.75 37.05 71.53
N ALA A 397 -11.72 37.01 70.62
CA ALA A 397 -11.47 37.23 69.20
C ALA A 397 -10.88 38.63 68.96
N LEU A 398 -9.79 38.70 68.20
CA LEU A 398 -9.10 39.94 67.87
C LEU A 398 -9.51 40.45 66.49
N SER A 399 -9.45 41.77 66.30
CA SER A 399 -9.54 42.39 64.98
C SER A 399 -8.33 42.03 64.10
N SER A 400 -8.41 42.37 62.81
CA SER A 400 -7.30 42.25 61.87
C SER A 400 -6.03 43.02 62.29
N THR A 401 -6.17 44.01 63.18
CA THR A 401 -5.09 44.84 63.76
C THR A 401 -4.66 44.37 65.16
N GLN A 402 -5.04 43.16 65.58
CA GLN A 402 -4.73 42.56 66.87
C GLN A 402 -5.19 43.43 68.04
N SER A 403 -6.46 43.86 68.00
CA SER A 403 -7.08 44.66 69.06
C SER A 403 -8.44 44.12 69.46
N PHE A 404 -8.87 44.44 70.67
CA PHE A 404 -10.25 44.25 71.11
C PHE A 404 -10.84 45.59 71.59
N GLN A 405 -12.16 45.65 71.73
CA GLN A 405 -12.84 46.79 72.33
C GLN A 405 -13.48 46.39 73.66
N TRP A 406 -13.47 47.28 74.64
CA TRP A 406 -14.10 47.04 75.93
C TRP A 406 -14.74 48.30 76.52
N ARG A 407 -15.61 48.09 77.51
CA ARG A 407 -16.10 49.12 78.43
C ARG A 407 -16.60 48.47 79.71
N HIS A 408 -16.84 49.30 80.72
CA HIS A 408 -17.51 48.95 81.95
C HIS A 408 -18.91 49.59 81.99
N ASP A 409 -19.92 48.91 82.52
CA ASP A 409 -21.29 49.44 82.61
C ASP A 409 -21.45 50.46 83.76
N GLY A 410 -20.65 50.33 84.84
CA GLY A 410 -20.65 51.22 86.00
C GLY A 410 -19.64 52.37 85.94
N ALA A 411 -19.83 53.40 86.78
CA ALA A 411 -18.90 54.52 86.94
C ALA A 411 -17.55 54.06 87.54
N ALA A 412 -16.48 54.81 87.25
CA ALA A 412 -15.09 54.43 87.42
C ALA A 412 -14.70 53.95 88.84
N ASN A 413 -14.75 52.63 89.08
CA ASN A 413 -14.11 51.95 90.20
C ASN A 413 -13.14 50.90 89.67
N ALA A 414 -11.93 50.87 90.22
CA ALA A 414 -10.70 50.39 89.60
C ALA A 414 -10.54 48.85 89.45
N LEU A 415 -11.60 48.09 89.25
CA LEU A 415 -11.53 46.64 89.41
C LEU A 415 -11.81 45.82 88.16
N PHE A 416 -11.85 46.41 86.95
CA PHE A 416 -11.78 45.62 85.73
C PHE A 416 -10.35 45.54 85.18
N ASN A 417 -9.84 44.32 85.05
CA ASN A 417 -8.54 44.04 84.47
C ASN A 417 -8.64 42.96 83.39
N VAL A 418 -7.86 43.13 82.32
CA VAL A 418 -7.65 42.13 81.28
C VAL A 418 -6.17 41.80 81.24
N TYR A 419 -5.84 40.54 81.54
CA TYR A 419 -4.47 40.02 81.48
C TYR A 419 -4.30 39.12 80.26
N ALA A 420 -3.31 39.41 79.43
CA ALA A 420 -2.88 38.54 78.33
C ALA A 420 -2.05 37.38 78.88
N ASN A 421 -2.53 36.16 78.72
CA ASN A 421 -1.81 34.95 79.13
C ASN A 421 -1.46 34.04 77.96
N GLY A 422 -1.75 34.46 76.73
CA GLY A 422 -1.38 33.71 75.54
C GLY A 422 -2.09 34.20 74.29
N TYR A 423 -2.03 33.42 73.24
CA TYR A 423 -2.75 33.67 72.00
C TYR A 423 -3.02 32.38 71.24
N LEU A 424 -4.03 32.41 70.37
CA LEU A 424 -4.26 31.41 69.34
C LEU A 424 -3.84 31.97 68.00
N PHE A 425 -3.24 31.14 67.17
CA PHE A 425 -2.87 31.46 65.81
C PHE A 425 -3.11 30.26 64.90
N GLU A 426 -3.18 30.53 63.62
CA GLU A 426 -3.27 29.49 62.60
C GLU A 426 -2.03 29.57 61.71
N ARG A 427 -1.55 28.41 61.24
CA ARG A 427 -0.34 28.32 60.42
C ARG A 427 -0.50 27.36 59.27
#